data_AF-A0A6I9NIW7-F1
#
_entry.id   AF-A0A6I9NIW7-F1
#
_cell.length_a   1.000
_cell.length_b   1.000
_cell.length_c   1.000
_cell.angle_alpha   90.00
_cell.angle_beta   90.00
_cell.angle_gamma   90.00
#
_symmetry.space_group_name_H-M   'P 1'
#
loop_
_entity.id
_entity.type
_entity.pdbx_description
1 polymer ?
#
loop_
_entity_poly.entity_id
_entity_poly.type
_entity_poly.pdbx_seq_one_letter_code
_entity_poly.pdbx_strand_id
1 'polypeptide(L)'
;MLAVCLLSEGQKLYLHWSHKIGIAVSLTFSIVATAVLSDLWSKELTTLLLSFQVTAPFLHVGGVFLLTALSWPVALHFFRMTSRVRGGLILGFYLSFLSVLYLVPLGLYSPCIKEVGTLGPPPALIGHRGAPMLAPENTLMSFEKAVETGSEGLETDVTISVDGVPFLMHDQTLRRTTNVQHVFPNRTNTAASLFSWSELQSLNAGAWFLSG
;
A
#
# COMPACT_ATOMS: atom_id res chain seq x y z
N MET A 1 27.38 -9.64 -16.67
CA MET A 1 28.63 -8.96 -16.27
C MET A 1 29.79 -9.25 -17.21
N LEU A 2 30.18 -10.51 -17.47
CA LEU A 2 31.36 -10.83 -18.30
C LEU A 2 31.34 -10.24 -19.72
N ALA A 3 30.18 -10.30 -20.41
CA ALA A 3 30.01 -9.75 -21.76
C ALA A 3 30.12 -8.22 -21.83
N VAL A 4 29.73 -7.51 -20.76
CA VAL A 4 29.82 -6.04 -20.66
C VAL A 4 31.27 -5.60 -20.47
N CYS A 5 32.05 -6.35 -19.67
CA CYS A 5 33.48 -6.10 -19.51
C CYS A 5 34.25 -6.30 -20.82
N LEU A 6 33.94 -7.36 -21.58
CA LEU A 6 34.59 -7.64 -22.88
C LEU A 6 34.27 -6.57 -23.95
N LEU A 7 33.05 -6.03 -23.95
CA LEU A 7 32.68 -4.92 -24.82
C LEU A 7 33.40 -3.61 -24.44
N SER A 8 33.65 -3.37 -23.14
CA SER A 8 34.40 -2.20 -22.69
C SER A 8 35.88 -2.23 -23.09
N GLU A 9 36.43 -3.43 -23.28
CA GLU A 9 37.78 -3.69 -23.81
C GLU A 9 37.82 -3.72 -25.35
N GLY A 10 36.74 -3.30 -26.02
CA GLY A 10 36.67 -3.18 -27.49
C GLY A 10 36.62 -4.51 -28.24
N GLN A 11 36.41 -5.64 -27.55
CA GLN A 11 36.33 -6.95 -28.20
C GLN A 11 34.98 -7.14 -28.90
N LYS A 12 35.02 -7.50 -30.18
CA LYS A 12 33.80 -7.80 -30.97
C LYS A 12 33.19 -9.13 -30.52
N LEU A 13 32.00 -9.09 -29.94
CA LEU A 13 31.23 -10.31 -29.66
C LEU A 13 30.65 -10.88 -30.96
N TYR A 14 31.19 -12.02 -31.41
CA TYR A 14 30.62 -12.79 -32.51
C TYR A 14 29.50 -13.70 -32.00
N LEU A 15 28.29 -13.13 -31.87
CA LEU A 15 27.10 -13.90 -31.51
C LEU A 15 26.55 -14.67 -32.71
N HIS A 16 26.37 -15.98 -32.55
CA HIS A 16 25.68 -16.80 -33.54
C HIS A 16 24.22 -16.33 -33.72
N TRP A 17 23.66 -16.48 -34.92
CA TRP A 17 22.33 -15.98 -35.27
C TRP A 17 21.22 -16.48 -34.34
N SER A 18 21.31 -17.74 -33.87
CA SER A 18 20.36 -18.31 -32.91
C SER A 18 20.34 -17.55 -31.57
N HIS A 19 21.51 -17.12 -31.07
CA HIS A 19 21.60 -16.34 -29.83
C HIS A 19 21.03 -14.93 -30.01
N LYS A 20 21.23 -14.31 -31.18
CA LYS A 20 20.64 -12.99 -31.48
C LYS A 20 19.11 -13.06 -31.48
N ILE A 21 18.55 -14.10 -32.11
CA ILE A 21 17.10 -14.36 -32.12
C ILE A 21 16.61 -14.62 -30.69
N GLY A 22 17.29 -15.47 -29.93
CA GLY A 22 16.94 -15.77 -28.54
C GLY A 22 16.94 -14.53 -27.64
N ILE A 23 17.94 -13.66 -27.76
CA ILE A 23 17.98 -12.39 -27.02
C ILE A 23 16.84 -11.47 -27.44
N ALA A 24 16.58 -11.34 -28.75
CA ALA A 24 15.51 -10.48 -29.25
C ALA A 24 14.13 -10.95 -28.76
N VAL A 25 13.86 -12.27 -28.81
CA VAL A 25 12.61 -12.86 -28.31
C VAL A 25 12.47 -12.68 -26.80
N SER A 26 13.54 -12.94 -26.03
CA SER A 26 13.52 -12.74 -24.58
C SER A 26 13.28 -11.28 -24.21
N LEU A 27 13.99 -10.34 -24.85
CA LEU A 27 13.83 -8.92 -24.60
C LEU A 27 12.43 -8.42 -24.96
N THR A 28 11.90 -8.82 -26.10
CA THR A 28 10.53 -8.45 -26.52
C THR A 28 9.49 -9.03 -25.57
N PHE A 29 9.62 -10.30 -25.17
CA PHE A 29 8.75 -10.91 -24.18
C PHE A 29 8.83 -10.17 -22.83
N SER A 30 10.03 -9.85 -22.33
CA SER A 30 10.20 -9.10 -21.08
C SER A 30 9.54 -7.72 -21.17
N ILE A 31 9.74 -6.98 -22.26
CA ILE A 31 9.13 -5.65 -22.43
C ILE A 31 7.59 -5.75 -22.43
N VAL A 32 7.02 -6.69 -23.18
CA VAL A 32 5.56 -6.90 -23.24
C VAL A 32 5.03 -7.33 -21.87
N ALA A 33 5.69 -8.28 -21.21
CA ALA A 33 5.29 -8.75 -19.88
C ALA A 33 5.32 -7.62 -18.85
N THR A 34 6.36 -6.78 -18.86
CA THR A 34 6.44 -5.61 -17.97
C THR A 34 5.36 -4.57 -18.29
N ALA A 35 5.04 -4.32 -19.57
CA ALA A 35 3.98 -3.40 -19.96
C ALA A 35 2.60 -3.88 -19.49
N VAL A 36 2.28 -5.16 -19.71
CA VAL A 36 1.01 -5.77 -19.28
C VAL A 36 0.91 -5.78 -17.76
N LEU A 37 1.99 -6.14 -17.05
CA LEU A 37 2.00 -6.13 -15.59
C LEU A 37 1.84 -4.71 -15.04
N SER A 38 2.45 -3.71 -15.67
CA SER A 38 2.32 -2.30 -15.26
C SER A 38 0.90 -1.77 -15.45
N ASP A 39 0.20 -2.19 -16.50
CA ASP A 39 -1.19 -1.78 -16.74
C ASP A 39 -2.14 -2.43 -15.71
N LEU A 40 -1.99 -3.75 -15.53
CA LEU A 40 -2.77 -4.53 -14.56
C LEU A 40 -2.55 -4.07 -13.12
N TRP A 41 -1.32 -3.67 -12.76
CA TRP A 41 -0.93 -3.31 -11.39
C TRP A 41 -0.84 -1.80 -11.15
N SER A 42 -1.37 -1.00 -12.09
CA SER A 42 -1.27 0.45 -12.04
C SER A 42 -1.88 1.05 -10.76
N LYS A 43 -3.02 0.50 -10.31
CA LYS A 43 -3.71 0.96 -9.10
C LYS A 43 -2.93 0.56 -7.85
N GLU A 44 -2.40 -0.64 -7.81
CA GLU A 44 -1.65 -1.19 -6.68
C GLU A 44 -0.29 -0.49 -6.52
N LEU A 45 0.33 -0.02 -7.61
CA LEU A 45 1.51 0.85 -7.55
C LEU A 45 1.23 2.14 -6.78
N THR A 46 0.06 2.77 -7.00
CA THR A 46 -0.31 3.98 -6.25
C THR A 46 -0.53 3.67 -4.77
N THR A 47 -1.20 2.56 -4.44
CA THR A 47 -1.38 2.09 -3.06
C THR A 47 -0.05 1.78 -2.38
N LEU A 48 0.90 1.18 -3.10
CA LEU A 48 2.22 0.84 -2.59
C LEU A 48 3.06 2.09 -2.33
N LEU A 49 2.99 3.09 -3.22
CA LEU A 49 3.65 4.38 -3.00
C LEU A 49 3.06 5.11 -1.79
N LEU A 50 1.73 5.16 -1.67
CA LEU A 50 1.05 5.72 -0.50
C LEU A 50 1.43 4.98 0.79
N SER A 51 1.50 3.65 0.74
CA SER A 51 1.96 2.82 1.87
C SER A 51 3.38 3.19 2.29
N PHE A 52 4.29 3.41 1.33
CA PHE A 52 5.63 3.91 1.64
C PHE A 52 5.62 5.30 2.26
N GLN A 53 4.78 6.23 1.79
CA GLN A 53 4.66 7.56 2.39
C GLN A 53 4.14 7.49 3.84
N VAL A 54 3.13 6.64 4.09
CA VAL A 54 2.57 6.43 5.43
C VAL A 54 3.59 5.75 6.36
N THR A 55 4.34 4.79 5.85
CA THR A 55 5.32 4.02 6.65
C THR A 55 6.72 4.64 6.69
N ALA A 56 6.98 5.70 5.90
CA ALA A 56 8.28 6.32 5.78
C ALA A 56 8.90 6.75 7.13
N PRO A 57 8.15 7.31 8.10
CA PRO A 57 8.72 7.65 9.42
C PRO A 57 9.25 6.40 10.15
N PHE A 58 8.55 5.27 10.09
CA PHE A 58 8.99 4.03 10.73
C PHE A 58 10.20 3.42 10.04
N LEU A 59 10.21 3.43 8.70
CA LEU A 59 11.35 2.98 7.89
C LEU A 59 12.59 3.85 8.16
N HIS A 60 12.41 5.16 8.31
CA HIS A 60 13.49 6.09 8.64
C HIS A 60 14.10 5.78 10.00
N VAL A 61 13.28 5.65 11.05
CA VAL A 61 13.74 5.28 12.40
C VAL A 61 14.47 3.94 12.39
N GLY A 62 13.94 2.94 11.67
CA GLY A 62 14.59 1.64 11.48
C GLY A 62 15.96 1.76 10.78
N GLY A 63 16.04 2.59 9.73
CA GLY A 63 17.30 2.89 9.05
C GLY A 63 18.33 3.55 9.95
N VAL A 64 17.91 4.51 10.79
CA VAL A 64 18.81 5.24 11.71
C VAL A 64 19.35 4.27 12.75
N PHE A 65 18.47 3.44 13.31
CA PHE A 65 18.86 2.37 14.24
C PHE A 65 19.88 1.42 13.61
N LEU A 66 19.63 0.95 12.38
CA LEU A 66 20.53 0.04 11.68
C LEU A 66 21.91 0.67 11.41
N LEU A 67 21.95 1.92 10.92
CA LEU A 67 23.22 2.61 10.69
C LEU A 67 23.98 2.89 11.99
N THR A 68 23.26 3.17 13.07
CA THR A 68 23.85 3.34 14.39
C THR A 68 24.48 2.03 14.87
N ALA A 69 23.80 0.90 14.69
CA ALA A 69 24.34 -0.42 15.02
C ALA A 69 25.56 -0.80 14.15
N LEU A 70 25.55 -0.42 12.86
CA LEU A 70 26.66 -0.65 11.94
C LEU A 70 27.86 0.29 12.14
N SER A 71 27.72 1.37 12.92
CA SER A 71 28.80 2.33 13.16
C SER A 71 30.05 1.66 13.75
N TRP A 72 29.88 0.76 14.72
CA TRP A 72 30.97 0.06 15.40
C TRP A 72 31.72 -0.93 14.48
N PRO A 73 31.06 -1.86 13.75
CA PRO A 73 31.72 -2.70 12.75
C PRO A 73 32.46 -1.91 11.68
N VAL A 74 31.87 -0.82 11.17
CA VAL A 74 32.50 0.04 10.16
C VAL A 74 33.75 0.71 10.72
N ALA A 75 33.69 1.23 11.96
CA ALA A 75 34.86 1.81 12.63
C ALA A 75 35.97 0.77 12.83
N LEU A 76 35.65 -0.42 13.34
CA LEU A 76 36.63 -1.50 13.50
C LEU A 76 37.25 -1.92 12.17
N HIS A 77 36.45 -2.04 11.11
CA HIS A 77 36.94 -2.40 9.78
C HIS A 77 37.86 -1.31 9.21
N PHE A 78 37.51 -0.04 9.42
CA PHE A 78 38.33 1.11 9.05
C PHE A 78 39.69 1.08 9.79
N PHE A 79 39.70 0.86 11.11
CA PHE A 79 40.95 0.79 11.90
C PHE A 79 41.83 -0.41 11.54
N ARG A 80 41.24 -1.53 11.15
CA ARG A 80 41.99 -2.73 10.71
C ARG A 80 42.52 -2.62 9.28
N MET A 81 42.08 -1.63 8.50
CA MET A 81 42.48 -1.51 7.11
C MET A 81 43.84 -0.84 6.94
N THR A 82 44.75 -1.55 6.27
CA THR A 82 46.10 -1.06 5.96
C THR A 82 46.10 0.00 4.85
N SER A 83 45.14 -0.04 3.93
CA SER A 83 45.04 0.90 2.80
C SER A 83 44.19 2.12 3.18
N ARG A 84 44.85 3.29 3.27
CA ARG A 84 44.17 4.57 3.55
C ARG A 84 43.10 4.92 2.50
N VAL A 85 43.34 4.57 1.23
CA VAL A 85 42.40 4.86 0.13
C VAL A 85 41.11 4.06 0.30
N ARG A 86 41.22 2.74 0.53
CA ARG A 86 40.05 1.87 0.73
C ARG A 86 39.29 2.23 2.01
N GLY A 87 40.00 2.54 3.09
CA GLY A 87 39.39 3.03 4.33
C GLY A 87 38.59 4.31 4.10
N GLY A 88 39.18 5.30 3.41
CA GLY A 88 38.51 6.55 3.07
C GLY A 88 37.26 6.34 2.21
N LEU A 89 37.28 5.43 1.24
CA LEU A 89 36.11 5.10 0.43
C LEU A 89 34.97 4.51 1.26
N ILE A 90 35.24 3.52 2.11
CA ILE A 90 34.19 2.90 2.96
C ILE A 90 33.61 3.92 3.93
N LEU A 91 34.45 4.72 4.59
CA LEU A 91 34.01 5.77 5.49
C LEU A 91 33.18 6.82 4.75
N GLY A 92 33.62 7.22 3.55
CA GLY A 92 32.88 8.15 2.70
C GLY A 92 31.51 7.63 2.30
N PHE A 93 31.39 6.36 1.90
CA PHE A 93 30.09 5.74 1.61
C PHE A 93 29.18 5.69 2.84
N TYR A 94 29.72 5.30 3.99
CA TYR A 94 28.95 5.26 5.24
C TYR A 94 28.44 6.65 5.63
N LEU A 95 29.31 7.67 5.63
CA LEU A 95 28.95 9.04 5.96
C LEU A 95 27.95 9.62 4.94
N SER A 96 28.14 9.36 3.64
CA SER A 96 27.19 9.78 2.61
C SER A 96 25.80 9.19 2.84
N PHE A 97 25.71 7.89 3.13
CA PHE A 97 24.44 7.22 3.37
C PHE A 97 23.78 7.72 4.67
N LEU A 98 24.59 7.95 5.72
CA LEU A 98 24.15 8.56 6.97
C LEU A 98 23.60 9.97 6.76
N SER A 99 24.32 10.82 6.01
CA SER A 99 23.87 12.17 5.68
C SER A 99 22.57 12.18 4.89
N VAL A 100 22.42 11.31 3.89
CA VAL A 100 21.16 11.17 3.15
C VAL A 100 20.05 10.80 4.12
N LEU A 101 20.27 9.79 4.97
CA LEU A 101 19.27 9.35 5.92
C LEU A 101 18.85 10.47 6.89
N TYR A 102 19.78 11.29 7.39
CA TYR A 102 19.43 12.44 8.24
C TYR A 102 18.68 13.56 7.51
N LEU A 103 18.84 13.69 6.19
CA LEU A 103 18.13 14.68 5.38
C LEU A 103 16.76 14.19 4.90
N VAL A 104 16.53 12.87 4.84
CA VAL A 104 15.24 12.28 4.42
C VAL A 104 14.03 12.91 5.12
N PRO A 105 14.01 13.15 6.45
CA PRO A 105 12.86 13.75 7.13
C PRO A 105 12.42 15.11 6.56
N LEU A 106 13.33 15.88 5.96
CA LEU A 106 13.01 17.16 5.33
C LEU A 106 12.14 17.01 4.08
N GLY A 107 12.15 15.83 3.45
CA GLY A 107 11.35 15.51 2.27
C GLY A 107 10.18 14.56 2.56
N LEU A 108 9.98 14.13 3.81
CA LEU A 108 8.86 13.26 4.16
C LEU A 108 7.59 14.09 4.32
N TYR A 109 6.67 13.94 3.36
CA TYR A 109 5.31 14.46 3.46
C TYR A 109 4.36 13.31 3.84
N SER A 110 3.63 13.48 4.94
CA SER A 110 2.56 12.56 5.32
C SER A 110 1.23 13.11 4.81
N PRO A 111 0.52 12.42 3.90
CA PRO A 111 -0.79 12.88 3.43
C PRO A 111 -1.84 12.93 4.54
N CYS A 112 -1.60 12.22 5.66
CA CYS A 112 -2.50 12.17 6.81
C CYS A 112 -2.32 13.35 7.77
N ILE A 113 -1.20 14.07 7.71
CA ILE A 113 -0.90 15.20 8.60
C ILE A 113 -0.88 16.47 7.76
N LYS A 114 -1.99 17.19 7.77
CA LYS A 114 -2.09 18.51 7.14
C LYS A 114 -1.90 19.61 8.18
N GLU A 115 -1.21 20.67 7.78
CA GLU A 115 -1.03 21.85 8.64
C GLU A 115 -2.35 22.56 8.90
N VAL A 116 -2.51 23.08 10.12
CA VAL A 116 -3.71 23.83 10.51
C VAL A 116 -3.89 25.04 9.59
N GLY A 117 -5.09 25.19 9.01
CA GLY A 117 -5.39 26.27 8.07
C GLY A 117 -5.05 25.98 6.60
N THR A 118 -4.48 24.81 6.27
CA THR A 118 -4.25 24.38 4.87
C THR A 118 -5.39 23.55 4.27
N LEU A 119 -6.41 23.25 5.08
CA LEU A 119 -7.60 22.55 4.60
C LEU A 119 -8.44 23.48 3.73
N GLY A 120 -9.01 22.94 2.65
CA GLY A 120 -10.05 23.62 1.89
C GLY A 120 -11.32 23.82 2.73
N PRO A 121 -12.36 24.46 2.16
CA PRO A 121 -13.65 24.55 2.84
C PRO A 121 -14.16 23.15 3.20
N PRO A 122 -14.84 22.98 4.35
CA PRO A 122 -15.45 21.70 4.69
C PRO A 122 -16.49 21.32 3.62
N PRO A 123 -16.66 20.02 3.32
CA PRO A 123 -17.64 19.57 2.36
C PRO A 123 -19.04 20.02 2.80
N ALA A 124 -19.82 20.61 1.89
CA ALA A 124 -21.15 21.14 2.19
C ALA A 124 -22.16 20.01 2.43
N LEU A 125 -21.97 18.87 1.78
CA LEU A 125 -22.83 17.69 1.87
C LEU A 125 -21.96 16.43 2.05
N ILE A 126 -22.25 15.68 3.10
CA ILE A 126 -21.62 14.38 3.38
C ILE A 126 -22.71 13.30 3.37
N GLY A 127 -22.49 12.28 2.55
CA GLY A 127 -23.35 11.10 2.47
C GLY A 127 -23.09 10.19 3.67
N HIS A 128 -23.90 10.35 4.71
CA HIS A 128 -23.84 9.53 5.93
C HIS A 128 -24.21 8.09 5.59
N ARG A 129 -23.22 7.18 5.66
CA ARG A 129 -23.28 5.79 5.17
C ARG A 129 -23.65 5.67 3.69
N GLY A 130 -23.27 6.68 2.91
CA GLY A 130 -23.70 6.90 1.53
C GLY A 130 -25.05 7.65 1.47
N ALA A 131 -26.01 7.10 0.73
CA ALA A 131 -27.36 7.60 0.59
C ALA A 131 -28.38 6.55 1.11
N PRO A 132 -28.50 6.35 2.43
CA PRO A 132 -29.30 5.28 3.04
C PRO A 132 -30.80 5.40 2.78
N MET A 133 -31.27 6.54 2.25
CA MET A 133 -32.66 6.72 1.81
C MET A 133 -32.90 6.21 0.39
N LEU A 134 -31.85 6.03 -0.42
CA LEU A 134 -31.94 5.65 -1.83
C LEU A 134 -31.41 4.24 -2.09
N ALA A 135 -30.51 3.74 -1.24
CA ALA A 135 -29.94 2.42 -1.33
C ALA A 135 -29.52 1.91 0.06
N PRO A 136 -29.31 0.59 0.23
CA PRO A 136 -28.94 0.02 1.53
C PRO A 136 -27.65 0.64 2.08
N GLU A 137 -27.68 1.13 3.33
CA GLU A 137 -26.55 1.82 3.97
C GLU A 137 -25.24 1.02 3.91
N ASN A 138 -24.09 1.71 3.86
CA ASN A 138 -22.75 1.09 3.86
C ASN A 138 -22.52 0.07 2.73
N THR A 139 -23.25 0.20 1.61
CA THR A 139 -23.01 -0.57 0.38
C THR A 139 -22.44 0.30 -0.73
N LEU A 140 -21.80 -0.32 -1.71
CA LEU A 140 -21.31 0.38 -2.91
C LEU A 140 -22.44 1.15 -3.61
N MET A 141 -23.63 0.57 -3.71
CA MET A 141 -24.80 1.23 -4.30
C MET A 141 -25.21 2.51 -3.54
N SER A 142 -25.11 2.49 -2.21
CA SER A 142 -25.39 3.68 -1.38
C SER A 142 -24.35 4.78 -1.58
N PHE A 143 -23.07 4.42 -1.69
CA PHE A 143 -22.02 5.40 -1.99
C PHE A 143 -22.13 5.96 -3.41
N GLU A 144 -22.42 5.11 -4.40
CA GLU A 144 -22.69 5.55 -5.78
C GLU A 144 -23.86 6.54 -5.82
N LYS A 145 -24.98 6.24 -5.14
CA LYS A 145 -26.09 7.19 -5.06
C LYS A 145 -25.74 8.49 -4.36
N ALA A 146 -24.98 8.45 -3.28
CA ALA A 146 -24.53 9.69 -2.64
C ALA A 146 -23.73 10.57 -3.59
N VAL A 147 -22.79 9.99 -4.34
CA VAL A 147 -22.00 10.71 -5.36
C VAL A 147 -22.89 11.26 -6.47
N GLU A 148 -23.83 10.46 -6.99
CA GLU A 148 -24.79 10.92 -8.00
C GLU A 148 -25.68 12.07 -7.51
N THR A 149 -26.03 12.10 -6.22
CA THR A 149 -26.80 13.19 -5.61
C THR A 149 -25.98 14.44 -5.29
N GLY A 150 -24.69 14.46 -5.65
CA GLY A 150 -23.82 15.60 -5.45
C GLY A 150 -23.18 15.67 -4.06
N SER A 151 -23.04 14.54 -3.37
CA SER A 151 -22.31 14.50 -2.11
C SER A 151 -20.81 14.78 -2.33
N GLU A 152 -20.25 15.71 -1.55
CA GLU A 152 -18.83 16.11 -1.63
C GLU A 152 -17.94 15.25 -0.72
N GLY A 153 -18.54 14.63 0.29
CA GLY A 153 -17.88 13.66 1.17
C GLY A 153 -18.73 12.40 1.34
N LEU A 154 -18.10 11.31 1.78
CA LEU A 154 -18.79 10.09 2.19
C LEU A 154 -18.36 9.78 3.61
N GLU A 155 -19.32 9.42 4.45
CA GLU A 155 -19.08 8.92 5.79
C GLU A 155 -19.47 7.43 5.84
N THR A 156 -18.77 6.68 6.67
CA THR A 156 -18.98 5.24 6.83
C THR A 156 -18.47 4.79 8.19
N ASP A 157 -19.00 3.66 8.65
CA ASP A 157 -18.65 3.02 9.91
C ASP A 157 -17.87 1.73 9.64
N VAL A 158 -16.70 1.58 10.25
CA VAL A 158 -15.85 0.40 10.08
C VAL A 158 -15.83 -0.42 11.36
N THR A 159 -16.04 -1.72 11.22
CA THR A 159 -15.86 -2.74 12.27
C THR A 159 -14.83 -3.77 11.79
N ILE A 160 -14.22 -4.53 12.71
CA ILE A 160 -13.25 -5.58 12.40
C ILE A 160 -13.87 -6.92 12.78
N SER A 161 -13.80 -7.90 11.87
CA SER A 161 -14.24 -9.28 12.11
C SER A 161 -13.32 -10.03 13.07
N VAL A 162 -13.73 -11.21 13.53
CA VAL A 162 -12.94 -12.00 14.51
C VAL A 162 -11.59 -12.46 13.94
N ASP A 163 -11.50 -12.61 12.62
CA ASP A 163 -10.31 -12.95 11.85
C ASP A 163 -9.54 -11.72 11.33
N GLY A 164 -9.88 -10.51 11.80
CA GLY A 164 -9.09 -9.29 11.56
C GLY A 164 -9.37 -8.59 10.24
N VAL A 165 -10.47 -8.91 9.55
CA VAL A 165 -10.86 -8.27 8.28
C VAL A 165 -11.77 -7.07 8.57
N PRO A 166 -11.37 -5.85 8.16
CA PRO A 166 -12.24 -4.68 8.27
C PRO A 166 -13.43 -4.78 7.32
N PHE A 167 -14.62 -4.41 7.80
CA PHE A 167 -15.85 -4.37 7.01
C PHE A 167 -16.74 -3.20 7.45
N LEU A 168 -17.69 -2.81 6.60
CA LEU A 168 -18.57 -1.68 6.88
C LEU A 168 -19.79 -2.13 7.68
N MET A 169 -19.95 -1.57 8.88
CA MET A 169 -21.05 -1.87 9.79
C MET A 169 -21.16 -0.79 10.86
N HIS A 170 -22.34 -0.19 10.94
CA HIS A 170 -22.67 0.79 11.98
C HIS A 170 -23.15 0.13 13.27
N ASP A 171 -24.01 -0.88 13.13
CA ASP A 171 -24.68 -1.47 14.28
C ASP A 171 -23.78 -2.45 15.02
N GLN A 172 -24.00 -2.60 16.32
CA GLN A 172 -23.29 -3.63 17.10
C GLN A 172 -23.63 -5.05 16.63
N THR A 173 -24.80 -5.27 16.04
CA THR A 173 -25.28 -6.59 15.57
C THR A 173 -25.74 -6.53 14.12
N LEU A 174 -25.76 -7.68 13.45
CA LEU A 174 -26.11 -7.79 12.03
C LEU A 174 -27.63 -7.82 11.78
N ARG A 175 -28.44 -7.70 12.84
CA ARG A 175 -29.86 -8.06 12.83
C ARG A 175 -30.74 -7.17 11.95
N ARG A 176 -30.45 -5.86 11.89
CA ARG A 176 -31.27 -4.85 11.18
C ARG A 176 -30.97 -4.81 9.69
N THR A 177 -29.68 -4.84 9.35
CA THR A 177 -29.18 -4.55 8.00
C THR A 177 -28.78 -5.81 7.23
N THR A 178 -29.05 -7.01 7.75
CA THR A 178 -28.75 -8.27 7.06
C THR A 178 -29.81 -9.34 7.30
N ASN A 179 -29.70 -10.47 6.58
CA ASN A 179 -30.50 -11.68 6.77
C ASN A 179 -29.92 -12.65 7.84
N VAL A 180 -29.10 -12.20 8.78
CA VAL A 180 -28.48 -13.04 9.83
C VAL A 180 -29.50 -13.91 10.60
N GLN A 181 -30.74 -13.44 10.74
CA GLN A 181 -31.81 -14.20 11.41
C GLN A 181 -32.16 -15.51 10.69
N HIS A 182 -32.01 -15.55 9.37
CA HIS A 182 -32.26 -16.72 8.56
C HIS A 182 -31.03 -17.62 8.44
N VAL A 183 -29.84 -17.04 8.30
CA VAL A 183 -28.59 -17.79 8.08
C VAL A 183 -28.02 -18.32 9.39
N PHE A 184 -28.05 -17.52 10.47
CA PHE A 184 -27.51 -17.86 11.79
C PHE A 184 -28.51 -17.53 12.91
N PRO A 185 -29.66 -18.24 13.00
CA PRO A 185 -30.74 -17.92 13.95
C PRO A 185 -30.28 -17.89 15.41
N ASN A 186 -29.35 -18.77 15.78
CA ASN A 186 -28.81 -18.87 17.14
C ASN A 186 -27.77 -17.78 17.49
N ARG A 187 -27.36 -16.95 16.51
CA ARG A 187 -26.34 -15.90 16.69
C ARG A 187 -26.84 -14.50 16.33
N THR A 188 -28.15 -14.31 16.28
CA THR A 188 -28.80 -13.05 15.87
C THR A 188 -28.42 -11.83 16.70
N ASN A 189 -28.18 -12.02 18.00
CA ASN A 189 -27.77 -10.97 18.93
C ASN A 189 -26.25 -10.97 19.20
N THR A 190 -25.51 -11.80 18.47
CA THR A 190 -24.04 -11.81 18.56
C THR A 190 -23.50 -10.53 17.92
N ALA A 191 -22.46 -9.96 18.55
CA ALA A 191 -21.81 -8.77 18.02
C ALA A 191 -21.23 -9.05 16.62
N ALA A 192 -21.37 -8.10 15.70
CA ALA A 192 -20.91 -8.23 14.32
C ALA A 192 -19.40 -8.54 14.22
N SER A 193 -18.60 -8.02 15.15
CA SER A 193 -17.16 -8.28 15.26
C SER A 193 -16.78 -9.72 15.64
N LEU A 194 -17.73 -10.53 16.10
CA LEU A 194 -17.49 -11.93 16.49
C LEU A 194 -17.78 -12.92 15.35
N PHE A 195 -18.15 -12.44 14.17
CA PHE A 195 -18.29 -13.26 12.98
C PHE A 195 -16.98 -13.29 12.19
N SER A 196 -16.67 -14.40 11.52
CA SER A 196 -15.56 -14.44 10.55
C SER A 196 -15.94 -13.75 9.26
N TRP A 197 -14.95 -13.37 8.45
CA TRP A 197 -15.20 -12.78 7.14
C TRP A 197 -16.01 -13.70 6.23
N SER A 198 -15.74 -15.01 6.26
CA SER A 198 -16.50 -16.00 5.48
C SER A 198 -17.97 -16.09 5.89
N GLU A 199 -18.28 -15.97 7.19
CA GLU A 199 -19.66 -15.91 7.67
C GLU A 199 -20.34 -14.62 7.23
N LEU A 200 -19.66 -13.48 7.37
CA LEU A 200 -20.16 -12.16 6.95
C LEU A 200 -20.47 -12.11 5.45
N GLN A 201 -19.60 -12.67 4.60
CA GLN A 201 -19.81 -12.74 3.15
C GLN A 201 -21.03 -13.58 2.74
N SER A 202 -21.47 -14.51 3.58
CA SER A 202 -22.67 -15.32 3.31
C SER A 202 -23.98 -14.56 3.53
N LEU A 203 -23.93 -13.40 4.20
CA LEU A 203 -25.11 -12.61 4.52
C LEU A 203 -25.48 -11.66 3.38
N ASN A 204 -26.78 -11.43 3.24
CA ASN A 204 -27.32 -10.43 2.34
C ASN A 204 -27.58 -9.12 3.11
N ALA A 205 -26.87 -8.06 2.74
CA ALA A 205 -26.95 -6.75 3.39
C ALA A 205 -27.90 -5.73 2.71
N GLY A 206 -28.72 -6.16 1.74
CA GLY A 206 -29.60 -5.28 0.97
C GLY A 206 -31.06 -5.72 0.88
N ALA A 207 -31.37 -7.00 1.09
CA ALA A 207 -32.72 -7.53 0.94
C ALA A 207 -33.74 -6.84 1.87
N TRP A 208 -33.32 -6.47 3.08
CA TRP A 208 -34.16 -5.76 4.05
C TRP A 208 -34.65 -4.39 3.52
N PHE A 209 -33.87 -3.76 2.62
CA PHE A 209 -34.19 -2.46 2.05
C PHE A 209 -35.33 -2.54 1.03
N LEU A 210 -35.49 -3.69 0.36
CA LEU A 210 -36.57 -3.92 -0.61
C LEU A 210 -37.90 -4.30 0.06
N SER A 211 -37.87 -4.66 1.34
CA SER A 211 -39.05 -5.11 2.10
C SER A 211 -39.77 -4.01 2.87
N GLY A 212 -39.31 -2.75 2.78
CA GLY A 212 -39.96 -1.57 3.37
C GLY A 212 -40.68 -0.75 2.31
#